data_AF-A0A1G7VVS1-F1
#
_entry.id   AF-A0A1G7VVS1-F1
#
_cell.length_a   1.000
_cell.length_b   1.000
_cell.length_c   1.000
_cell.angle_alpha   90.00
_cell.angle_beta   90.00
_cell.angle_gamma   90.00
#
_symmetry.space_group_name_H-M   'P 1'
#
loop_
_entity.id
_entity.type
_entity.pdbx_description
1 polymer ?
#
loop_
_entity_poly.entity_id
_entity_poly.type
_entity_poly.pdbx_seq_one_letter_code
_entity_poly.pdbx_strand_id
1 'polypeptide(L)'
;MNATQTENRTNPSGDPRIGWSATEAPQAPTLHHRRDGILPTIAAALSVRGTTLTGTAARGDQPPALHPLVQDFLDTLTSTQRDRATGRCAETLLISRHLTTADEARSKRAARKPMTNGEARKALKHAKLTARRIREDGDPLHGSFAAPCHTCTALSAHFGVRIVDSTQRN
;
A
#
# COMPACT_ATOMS: atom_id res chain seq x y z
N MET A 1 49.21 54.12 21.72
CA MET A 1 47.92 54.60 22.26
C MET A 1 46.83 53.66 21.73
N ASN A 2 45.95 53.26 22.63
CA ASN A 2 45.08 52.08 22.59
C ASN A 2 44.02 52.09 21.50
N ALA A 3 43.62 50.90 21.03
CA ALA A 3 42.22 50.49 20.92
C ALA A 3 42.12 48.97 20.68
N THR A 4 42.18 48.19 21.76
CA THR A 4 41.60 46.85 21.81
C THR A 4 40.08 47.00 21.91
N GLN A 5 39.36 46.68 20.84
CA GLN A 5 37.91 46.48 20.92
C GLN A 5 37.60 45.00 21.17
N THR A 6 36.99 44.78 22.32
CA THR A 6 36.41 43.54 22.81
C THR A 6 35.00 43.42 22.23
N GLU A 7 34.71 42.40 21.42
CA GLU A 7 33.33 42.02 21.14
C GLU A 7 33.01 40.67 21.77
N ASN A 8 32.16 40.75 22.79
CA ASN A 8 31.73 39.69 23.67
C ASN A 8 30.63 38.89 22.98
N ARG A 9 30.95 37.68 22.50
CA ARG A 9 29.99 36.80 21.81
C ARG A 9 29.21 35.99 22.84
N THR A 10 28.10 36.55 23.34
CA THR A 10 27.18 35.84 24.25
C THR A 10 26.30 34.89 23.44
N ASN A 11 26.59 33.60 23.48
CA ASN A 11 25.78 32.54 22.89
C ASN A 11 24.99 31.85 24.02
N PRO A 12 23.68 32.08 24.19
CA PRO A 12 22.90 31.29 25.14
C PRO A 12 22.53 29.96 24.47
N SER A 13 23.31 28.92 24.79
CA SER A 13 22.96 27.52 24.48
C SER A 13 21.73 27.11 25.30
N GLY A 14 20.53 27.44 24.82
CA GLY A 14 19.28 26.91 25.36
C GLY A 14 19.06 25.45 24.91
N ASP A 15 18.46 24.64 25.79
CA ASP A 15 18.09 23.26 25.49
C ASP A 15 17.10 23.23 24.31
N PRO A 16 17.41 22.57 23.18
CA PRO A 16 16.58 22.56 21.97
C PRO A 16 15.18 21.95 22.21
N ARG A 17 14.95 21.31 23.36
CA ARG A 17 13.67 20.66 23.68
C ARG A 17 12.61 21.60 24.22
N ILE A 18 12.93 22.84 24.57
CA ILE A 18 11.98 23.79 25.18
C ILE A 18 10.81 24.17 24.24
N GLY A 19 10.91 23.91 22.93
CA GLY A 19 9.82 24.13 21.97
C GLY A 19 8.88 22.94 21.71
N TRP A 20 9.18 21.74 22.22
CA TRP A 20 8.43 20.52 21.86
C TRP A 20 7.09 20.35 22.58
N SER A 21 6.80 21.20 23.58
CA SER A 21 5.53 21.20 24.32
C SER A 21 4.50 22.21 23.80
N ALA A 22 4.76 22.86 22.65
CA ALA A 22 3.79 23.76 22.04
C ALA A 22 2.52 22.98 21.65
N THR A 23 1.38 23.39 22.21
CA THR A 23 0.03 22.89 21.85
C THR A 23 -0.45 23.44 20.49
N GLU A 24 0.36 24.31 19.88
CA GLU A 24 0.14 24.83 18.53
C GLU A 24 0.45 23.73 17.52
N ALA A 25 -0.55 23.31 16.74
CA ALA A 25 -0.31 22.40 15.62
C ALA A 25 0.66 23.06 14.63
N PRO A 26 1.82 22.46 14.31
CA PRO A 26 2.76 23.03 13.35
C PRO A 26 2.06 23.27 12.02
N GLN A 27 2.17 24.48 11.48
CA GLN A 27 1.56 24.80 10.20
C GLN A 27 2.20 23.93 9.10
N ALA A 28 1.37 23.16 8.40
CA ALA A 28 1.84 22.29 7.34
C ALA A 28 2.55 23.14 6.26
N PRO A 29 3.76 22.76 5.82
CA PRO A 29 4.49 23.52 4.82
C PRO A 29 3.72 23.56 3.50
N THR A 30 3.73 24.73 2.84
CA THR A 30 3.11 24.91 1.54
C THR A 30 3.83 24.11 0.46
N LEU A 31 3.10 23.20 -0.20
CA LEU A 31 3.63 22.41 -1.31
C LEU A 31 3.71 23.28 -2.58
N HIS A 32 4.91 23.75 -2.90
CA HIS A 32 5.16 24.57 -4.09
C HIS A 32 5.13 23.80 -5.41
N HIS A 33 5.18 22.48 -5.36
CA HIS A 33 5.05 21.60 -6.51
C HIS A 33 4.02 20.52 -6.20
N ARG A 34 3.27 20.09 -7.22
CA ARG A 34 2.52 18.84 -7.20
C ARG A 34 3.56 17.71 -7.17
N ARG A 35 4.05 17.39 -5.97
CA ARG A 35 4.80 16.16 -5.77
C ARG A 35 3.81 15.06 -6.12
N ASP A 36 4.13 14.20 -7.08
CA ASP A 36 3.58 12.85 -7.06
C ASP A 36 4.01 12.26 -5.71
N GLY A 37 3.13 12.42 -4.71
CA GLY A 37 3.49 12.62 -3.32
C GLY A 37 4.26 11.46 -2.70
N ILE A 38 4.98 11.74 -1.60
CA ILE A 38 5.56 10.72 -0.71
C ILE A 38 4.48 9.70 -0.30
N LEU A 39 3.21 10.12 -0.25
CA LEU A 39 2.06 9.28 0.04
C LEU A 39 1.79 8.28 -1.09
N PRO A 40 1.55 6.99 -0.79
CA PRO A 40 1.00 6.06 -1.78
C PRO A 40 -0.36 6.57 -2.25
N THR A 41 -0.74 6.31 -3.49
CA THR A 41 -2.00 6.82 -4.07
C THR A 41 -3.24 6.07 -3.60
N ILE A 42 -3.08 4.82 -3.17
CA ILE A 42 -4.14 3.89 -2.78
C ILE A 42 -3.67 3.03 -1.59
N ALA A 43 -4.57 2.81 -0.64
CA ALA A 43 -4.52 1.70 0.31
C ALA A 43 -5.63 0.70 0.01
N ALA A 44 -5.37 -0.59 0.24
CA ALA A 44 -6.34 -1.66 0.10
C ALA A 44 -6.44 -2.49 1.37
N ALA A 45 -7.58 -3.16 1.51
CA ALA A 45 -7.84 -4.17 2.52
C ALA A 45 -8.40 -5.43 1.86
N LEU A 46 -7.86 -6.59 2.24
CA LEU A 46 -8.29 -7.91 1.84
C LEU A 46 -8.78 -8.65 3.09
N SER A 47 -10.05 -9.00 3.13
CA SER A 47 -10.64 -9.80 4.21
C SER A 47 -10.91 -11.22 3.72
N VAL A 48 -10.41 -12.22 4.44
CA VAL A 48 -10.60 -13.64 4.15
C VAL A 48 -10.99 -14.35 5.45
N ARG A 49 -12.24 -14.84 5.53
CA ARG A 49 -12.77 -15.61 6.67
C ARG A 49 -12.52 -14.98 8.05
N GLY A 50 -12.63 -13.66 8.14
CA GLY A 50 -12.44 -12.90 9.38
C GLY A 50 -11.02 -12.35 9.59
N THR A 51 -10.02 -12.86 8.88
CA THR A 51 -8.68 -12.26 8.86
C THR A 51 -8.63 -11.10 7.87
N THR A 52 -8.04 -9.97 8.26
CA THR A 52 -7.89 -8.80 7.38
C THR A 52 -6.42 -8.45 7.20
N LEU A 53 -6.00 -8.37 5.94
CA LEU A 53 -4.71 -7.83 5.53
C LEU A 53 -4.91 -6.44 4.94
N THR A 54 -4.06 -5.49 5.30
CA THR A 54 -4.08 -4.13 4.74
C THR A 54 -2.72 -3.77 4.20
N GLY A 55 -2.68 -2.91 3.20
CA GLY A 55 -1.42 -2.47 2.60
C GLY A 55 -1.63 -1.37 1.58
N THR A 56 -0.52 -0.79 1.14
CA THR A 56 -0.46 0.24 0.10
C THR A 56 0.28 -0.30 -1.11
N ALA A 57 0.15 0.38 -2.25
CA ALA A 57 0.91 0.02 -3.44
C ALA A 57 2.43 0.08 -3.17
N ALA A 58 3.17 -0.86 -3.75
CA ALA A 58 4.62 -0.87 -3.65
C ALA A 58 5.22 0.36 -4.33
N ARG A 59 6.26 0.93 -3.71
CA ARG A 59 7.02 2.07 -4.22
C ARG A 59 8.46 1.61 -4.45
N GLY A 60 9.08 2.10 -5.53
CA GLY A 60 10.45 1.79 -5.91
C GLY A 60 10.55 1.10 -7.27
N ASP A 61 11.77 1.03 -7.80
CA ASP A 61 12.02 0.58 -9.17
C ASP A 61 12.04 -0.94 -9.28
N GLN A 62 12.38 -1.65 -8.20
CA GLN A 62 12.41 -3.11 -8.19
C GLN A 62 10.99 -3.70 -8.11
N PRO A 63 10.63 -4.67 -8.95
CA PRO A 63 9.34 -5.33 -8.88
C PRO A 63 9.21 -6.08 -7.53
N PRO A 64 8.03 -6.06 -6.90
CA PRO A 64 7.80 -6.81 -5.67
C PRO A 64 7.90 -8.32 -5.93
N ALA A 65 8.42 -9.07 -4.97
CA ALA A 65 8.38 -10.53 -5.02
C ALA A 65 6.94 -11.02 -4.86
N LEU A 66 6.35 -11.51 -5.96
CA LEU A 66 4.98 -12.03 -5.99
C LEU A 66 4.96 -13.55 -5.86
N HIS A 67 3.83 -14.08 -5.37
CA HIS A 67 3.55 -15.50 -5.35
C HIS A 67 3.53 -16.04 -6.80
N PRO A 68 4.10 -17.23 -7.08
CA PRO A 68 4.22 -17.75 -8.45
C PRO A 68 2.91 -17.74 -9.24
N LEU A 69 1.80 -18.22 -8.65
CA LEU A 69 0.50 -18.20 -9.33
C LEU A 69 -0.02 -16.79 -9.68
N VAL A 70 0.36 -15.77 -8.91
CA VAL A 70 0.02 -14.38 -9.23
C VAL A 70 0.90 -13.90 -10.37
N GLN A 71 2.21 -14.17 -10.31
CA GLN A 71 3.14 -13.84 -11.38
C GLN A 71 2.73 -14.48 -12.71
N ASP A 72 2.47 -15.79 -12.71
CA ASP A 72 2.01 -16.54 -13.88
C ASP A 72 0.78 -15.89 -14.50
N PHE A 73 -0.21 -15.51 -13.68
CA PHE A 73 -1.40 -14.83 -14.17
C PHE A 73 -1.05 -13.47 -14.82
N LEU A 74 -0.23 -12.65 -14.17
CA LEU A 74 0.16 -11.35 -14.70
C LEU A 74 0.91 -11.47 -16.03
N ASP A 75 1.74 -12.50 -16.18
CA ASP A 75 2.50 -12.76 -17.41
C ASP A 75 1.58 -13.13 -18.58
N THR A 76 0.42 -13.77 -18.31
CA THR A 76 -0.60 -14.07 -19.33
C THR A 76 -1.45 -12.88 -19.77
N LEU A 77 -1.40 -11.75 -19.06
CA LEU A 77 -2.27 -10.60 -19.37
C LEU A 77 -1.96 -10.03 -20.75
N THR A 78 -3.01 -9.71 -21.50
CA THR A 78 -2.86 -8.98 -22.77
C THR A 78 -2.59 -7.50 -22.52
N SER A 79 -2.12 -6.77 -23.53
CA SER A 79 -1.81 -5.33 -23.42
C SER A 79 -2.99 -4.49 -22.92
N THR A 80 -4.23 -4.86 -23.27
CA THR A 80 -5.46 -4.16 -22.83
C THR A 80 -5.75 -4.31 -21.34
N GLN A 81 -5.15 -5.30 -20.68
CA GLN A 81 -5.35 -5.60 -19.26
C GLN A 81 -4.16 -5.17 -18.40
N ARG A 82 -3.07 -4.68 -19.01
CA ARG A 82 -1.87 -4.23 -18.32
C ARG A 82 -1.93 -2.73 -18.07
N ASP A 83 -1.75 -2.35 -16.81
CA ASP A 83 -1.53 -0.96 -16.40
C ASP A 83 -0.02 -0.66 -16.29
N ARG A 84 0.38 0.61 -16.33
CA ARG A 84 1.74 1.10 -16.04
C ARG A 84 2.31 0.50 -14.75
N ALA A 85 1.47 0.32 -13.74
CA ALA A 85 1.87 -0.17 -12.42
C ALA A 85 1.53 -1.66 -12.20
N THR A 86 1.39 -2.45 -13.28
CA THR A 86 1.09 -3.89 -13.21
C THR A 86 2.01 -4.58 -12.18
N GLY A 87 1.41 -5.36 -11.28
CA GLY A 87 2.14 -6.09 -10.24
C GLY A 87 2.44 -5.30 -8.95
N ARG A 88 2.27 -3.98 -8.94
CA ARG A 88 2.62 -3.12 -7.77
C ARG A 88 1.43 -2.62 -6.97
N CYS A 89 0.22 -2.80 -7.50
CA CYS A 89 -1.02 -2.41 -6.84
C CYS A 89 -1.17 -3.08 -5.46
N ALA A 90 -1.77 -2.36 -4.51
CA ALA A 90 -1.97 -2.86 -3.15
C ALA A 90 -2.77 -4.18 -3.16
N GLU A 91 -3.76 -4.27 -4.04
CA GLU A 91 -4.62 -5.43 -4.25
C GLU A 91 -3.81 -6.67 -4.64
N THR A 92 -2.92 -6.54 -5.63
CA THR A 92 -2.03 -7.62 -6.08
C THR A 92 -1.14 -8.10 -4.94
N LEU A 93 -0.54 -7.17 -4.19
CA LEU A 93 0.34 -7.50 -3.08
C LEU A 93 -0.39 -8.24 -1.96
N LEU A 94 -1.62 -7.83 -1.64
CA LEU A 94 -2.42 -8.48 -0.60
C LEU A 94 -2.86 -9.88 -1.00
N ILE A 95 -3.31 -10.08 -2.25
CA ILE A 95 -3.64 -11.40 -2.80
C ILE A 95 -2.41 -12.29 -2.78
N SER A 96 -1.28 -11.78 -3.29
CA SER A 96 0.00 -12.49 -3.32
C SER A 96 0.42 -12.92 -1.91
N ARG A 97 0.44 -11.99 -0.95
CA ARG A 97 0.83 -12.28 0.44
C ARG A 97 -0.07 -13.34 1.07
N HIS A 98 -1.39 -13.24 0.87
CA HIS A 98 -2.33 -14.24 1.39
C HIS A 98 -2.05 -15.63 0.82
N LEU A 99 -1.77 -15.72 -0.49
CA LEU A 99 -1.43 -16.98 -1.14
C LEU A 99 -0.10 -17.54 -0.64
N THR A 100 0.94 -16.72 -0.49
CA THR A 100 2.22 -17.14 0.11
C THR A 100 2.01 -17.73 1.51
N THR A 101 1.28 -17.04 2.38
CA THR A 101 0.99 -17.56 3.72
C THR A 101 0.17 -18.85 3.67
N ALA A 102 -0.80 -18.95 2.76
CA ALA A 102 -1.59 -20.17 2.59
C ALA A 102 -0.76 -21.34 2.03
N ASP A 103 0.21 -21.05 1.16
CA ASP A 103 1.14 -22.02 0.59
C ASP A 103 2.09 -22.57 1.67
N GLU A 104 2.70 -21.68 2.46
CA GLU A 104 3.57 -22.02 3.59
C GLU A 104 2.84 -22.85 4.67
N ALA A 105 1.53 -22.63 4.84
CA ALA A 105 0.71 -23.37 5.79
C ALA A 105 0.27 -24.77 5.28
N ARG A 106 0.60 -25.17 4.04
CA ARG A 106 0.24 -26.49 3.50
C ARG A 106 0.99 -27.61 4.22
N SER A 107 0.37 -28.78 4.30
CA SER A 107 1.00 -29.96 4.93
C SER A 107 2.29 -30.37 4.21
N LYS A 108 3.22 -31.03 4.91
CA LYS A 108 4.49 -31.52 4.34
C LYS A 108 4.31 -32.35 3.07
N ARG A 109 3.20 -33.09 2.93
CA ARG A 109 2.90 -33.87 1.71
C ARG A 109 2.45 -32.97 0.56
N ALA A 110 1.59 -31.99 0.84
CA ALA A 110 1.08 -31.05 -0.16
C ALA A 110 2.17 -30.08 -0.64
N ALA A 111 3.02 -29.60 0.27
CA ALA A 111 4.14 -28.69 -0.03
C ALA A 111 5.20 -29.28 -0.98
N ARG A 112 5.19 -30.60 -1.22
CA ARG A 112 6.08 -31.23 -2.23
C ARG A 112 5.73 -30.84 -3.67
N LYS A 113 4.53 -30.32 -3.90
CA LYS A 113 4.07 -29.86 -5.21
C LYS A 113 3.77 -28.36 -5.14
N PRO A 114 4.03 -27.60 -6.22
CA PRO A 114 3.59 -26.22 -6.31
C PRO A 114 2.08 -26.09 -6.02
N MET A 115 1.69 -24.98 -5.39
CA MET A 115 0.28 -24.68 -5.17
C MET A 115 -0.46 -24.60 -6.51
N THR A 116 -1.63 -25.19 -6.59
CA THR A 116 -2.48 -25.16 -7.79
C THR A 116 -3.45 -23.98 -7.76
N ASN A 117 -3.95 -23.56 -8.94
CA ASN A 117 -5.00 -22.54 -9.02
C ASN A 117 -6.27 -22.92 -8.24
N GLY A 118 -6.61 -24.22 -8.16
CA GLY A 118 -7.75 -24.70 -7.37
C GLY A 118 -7.54 -24.51 -5.86
N GLU A 119 -6.34 -24.81 -5.37
CA GLU A 119 -5.95 -24.54 -3.98
C GLU A 119 -5.95 -23.03 -3.69
N ALA A 120 -5.45 -22.20 -4.60
CA ALA A 120 -5.45 -20.75 -4.45
C ALA A 120 -6.86 -20.17 -4.33
N ARG A 121 -7.79 -20.59 -5.21
CA ARG A 121 -9.21 -20.21 -5.11
C ARG A 121 -9.85 -20.68 -3.80
N LYS A 122 -9.48 -21.87 -3.32
CA LYS A 122 -9.96 -22.38 -2.02
C LYS A 122 -9.43 -21.55 -0.85
N ALA A 123 -8.17 -21.12 -0.90
CA ALA A 123 -7.54 -20.26 0.10
C ALA A 123 -8.18 -18.87 0.15
N LEU A 124 -8.62 -18.35 -1.00
CA LEU A 124 -9.32 -17.06 -1.14
C LEU A 124 -10.85 -17.18 -1.11
N LYS A 125 -11.40 -18.34 -0.73
CA LYS A 125 -12.85 -18.55 -0.72
C LYS A 125 -13.53 -17.53 0.19
N HIS A 126 -14.53 -16.84 -0.36
CA HIS A 126 -15.28 -15.74 0.27
C HIS A 126 -14.44 -14.49 0.60
N ALA A 127 -13.28 -14.33 -0.05
CA ALA A 127 -12.48 -13.13 0.09
C ALA A 127 -13.24 -11.90 -0.40
N LYS A 128 -13.08 -10.79 0.32
CA LYS A 128 -13.58 -9.47 -0.02
C LYS A 128 -12.39 -8.50 -0.09
N LEU A 129 -12.38 -7.65 -1.11
CA LEU A 129 -11.34 -6.65 -1.30
C LEU A 129 -11.96 -5.26 -1.45
N THR A 130 -11.40 -4.27 -0.76
CA THR A 130 -11.76 -2.85 -0.92
C THR A 130 -10.49 -2.03 -1.04
N ALA A 131 -10.57 -0.91 -1.76
CA ALA A 131 -9.48 0.04 -1.92
C ALA A 131 -9.97 1.47 -1.73
N ARG A 132 -9.07 2.32 -1.22
CA ARG A 132 -9.34 3.70 -0.80
C ARG A 132 -8.26 4.61 -1.34
N ARG A 133 -8.67 5.77 -1.85
CA ARG A 133 -7.73 6.81 -2.30
C ARG A 133 -7.06 7.44 -1.09
N ILE A 134 -5.73 7.54 -1.13
CA ILE A 134 -4.96 8.35 -0.20
C ILE A 134 -4.59 9.64 -0.92
N ARG A 135 -4.98 10.76 -0.34
CA ARG A 135 -4.72 12.11 -0.82
C ARG A 135 -4.21 12.99 0.33
N GLU A 136 -3.80 14.19 0.00
CA GLU A 136 -3.39 15.22 0.93
C GLU A 136 -4.55 15.64 1.85
N ASP A 137 -4.22 16.25 2.98
CA ASP A 137 -5.24 16.76 3.89
C ASP A 137 -6.10 17.83 3.20
N GLY A 138 -7.41 17.77 3.44
CA GLY A 138 -8.40 18.61 2.76
C GLY A 138 -8.81 18.19 1.34
N ASP A 139 -8.20 17.15 0.73
CA ASP A 139 -8.67 16.64 -0.57
C ASP A 139 -9.98 15.85 -0.36
N PRO A 140 -11.09 16.24 -1.02
CA PRO A 140 -12.40 15.60 -0.86
C PRO A 140 -12.43 14.14 -1.35
N LEU A 141 -11.48 13.72 -2.18
CA LEU A 141 -11.36 12.34 -2.64
C LEU A 141 -10.60 11.46 -1.65
N HIS A 142 -9.95 12.00 -0.62
CA HIS A 142 -9.30 11.21 0.41
C HIS A 142 -10.31 10.25 1.05
N GLY A 143 -9.95 8.98 1.20
CA GLY A 143 -10.82 7.97 1.81
C GLY A 143 -12.03 7.57 0.95
N SER A 144 -12.19 8.11 -0.26
CA SER A 144 -13.19 7.61 -1.22
C SER A 144 -12.81 6.24 -1.76
N PHE A 145 -13.80 5.44 -2.16
CA PHE A 145 -13.56 4.15 -2.82
C PHE A 145 -12.74 4.33 -4.10
N ALA A 146 -11.64 3.58 -4.20
CA ALA A 146 -10.84 3.47 -5.41
C ALA A 146 -11.23 2.19 -6.16
N ALA A 147 -11.78 2.33 -7.36
CA ALA A 147 -12.01 1.18 -8.22
C ALA A 147 -10.66 0.54 -8.57
N PRO A 148 -10.49 -0.79 -8.43
CA PRO A 148 -9.26 -1.46 -8.82
C PRO A 148 -8.96 -1.26 -10.31
N CYS A 149 -7.68 -1.19 -10.68
CA CYS A 149 -7.29 -1.09 -12.09
C CYS A 149 -7.71 -2.33 -12.89
N HIS A 150 -7.60 -2.29 -14.22
CA HIS A 150 -8.00 -3.40 -15.09
C HIS A 150 -7.29 -4.71 -14.73
N THR A 151 -5.98 -4.66 -14.47
CA THR A 151 -5.17 -5.79 -14.02
C THR A 151 -5.72 -6.39 -12.73
N CYS A 152 -5.96 -5.56 -11.71
CA CYS A 152 -6.42 -6.04 -10.40
C CYS A 152 -7.87 -6.54 -10.43
N THR A 153 -8.70 -5.96 -11.30
CA THR A 153 -10.06 -6.45 -11.55
C THR A 153 -10.01 -7.86 -12.15
N ALA A 154 -9.17 -8.08 -13.18
CA ALA A 154 -9.00 -9.40 -13.79
C ALA A 154 -8.40 -10.41 -12.81
N LEU A 155 -7.38 -10.02 -12.04
CA LEU A 155 -6.75 -10.85 -11.01
C LEU A 155 -7.75 -11.28 -9.93
N SER A 156 -8.55 -10.33 -9.44
CA SER A 156 -9.57 -10.58 -8.43
C SER A 156 -10.61 -11.57 -8.96
N ALA A 157 -11.08 -11.40 -10.19
CA ALA A 157 -12.00 -12.31 -10.84
C ALA A 157 -11.40 -13.72 -11.01
N HIS A 158 -10.14 -13.82 -11.47
CA HIS A 158 -9.44 -15.10 -11.66
C HIS A 158 -9.38 -15.94 -10.39
N PHE A 159 -9.11 -15.31 -9.24
CA PHE A 159 -9.03 -15.99 -7.95
C PHE A 159 -10.35 -16.03 -7.16
N GLY A 160 -11.42 -15.42 -7.67
CA GLY A 160 -12.74 -15.39 -7.01
C GLY A 160 -12.83 -14.43 -5.82
N VAL A 161 -12.00 -13.39 -5.79
CA VAL A 161 -12.02 -12.32 -4.79
C VAL A 161 -13.09 -11.30 -5.17
N ARG A 162 -14.02 -11.00 -4.26
CA ARG A 162 -15.09 -10.03 -4.52
C ARG A 162 -14.64 -8.62 -4.16
N ILE A 163 -14.72 -7.69 -5.10
CA ILE A 163 -14.51 -6.28 -4.84
C ILE A 163 -15.76 -5.72 -4.17
N VAL A 164 -15.59 -4.99 -3.07
CA VAL A 164 -16.66 -4.36 -2.31
C VAL A 164 -16.36 -2.90 -2.08
N ASP A 165 -17.36 -2.04 -2.25
CA ASP A 165 -17.27 -0.67 -1.77
C ASP A 165 -17.77 -0.60 -0.33
N SER A 166 -16.84 -0.40 0.61
CA SER A 166 -17.15 -0.30 2.03
C SER A 166 -17.87 1.00 2.44
N THR A 167 -18.06 1.98 1.54
CA THR A 167 -18.99 3.10 1.81
C THR A 167 -20.44 2.73 1.57
N GLN A 168 -20.73 1.71 0.76
CA GLN A 168 -22.06 1.16 0.65
C GLN A 168 -22.28 0.19 1.82
N ARG A 169 -22.71 0.73 2.96
CA ARG A 169 -23.25 -0.09 4.05
C ARG A 169 -24.53 -0.74 3.52
N ASN A 170 -24.50 -2.06 3.41
CA ASN A 170 -25.68 -2.88 3.16
C ASN A 170 -26.52 -3.00 4.44
#